data_AF-B9XG20-F1
#
_entry.id   AF-B9XG20-F1
#
_cell.length_a   1.000
_cell.length_b   1.000
_cell.length_c   1.000
_cell.angle_alpha   90.00
_cell.angle_beta   90.00
_cell.angle_gamma   90.00
#
_symmetry.space_group_name_H-M   'P 1'
#
loop_
_entity.id
_entity.type
_entity.pdbx_description
1 polymer ?
#
loop_
_entity_poly.entity_id
_entity_poly.type
_entity_poly.pdbx_seq_one_letter_code
_entity_poly.pdbx_strand_id
1 'polypeptide(L)'
;MIDHDSQFLKLQSYLDGELSAKEKTEVQDWLAKDEQARLLLAELQNTNGALAGYEAGIKLPESREFFWSKIEREIKRESEAPVSRAPFSLVAWIQRHLVPVSGAAVACLALLLVLQFSPTGNQTGEIELSSNDMGVATYRDQQEKLTMVWLYDKSDSEFTDSQSADSVQTQ
;
A
#
# COMPACT_ATOMS: atom_id res chain seq x y z
N MET A 1 -3.68 -15.76 23.78
CA MET A 1 -3.83 -14.32 23.53
C MET A 1 -4.77 -14.23 22.36
N ILE A 2 -5.99 -13.69 22.53
CA ILE A 2 -6.90 -13.50 21.40
C ILE A 2 -6.34 -12.33 20.62
N ASP A 3 -6.05 -12.55 19.35
CA ASP A 3 -5.43 -11.58 18.46
C ASP A 3 -6.31 -10.34 18.27
N HIS A 4 -5.71 -9.15 18.17
CA HIS A 4 -6.43 -7.87 18.14
C HIS A 4 -7.39 -7.78 16.95
N ASP A 5 -7.01 -8.34 15.81
CA ASP A 5 -7.83 -8.33 14.59
C ASP A 5 -9.10 -9.17 14.75
N SER A 6 -9.01 -10.29 15.46
CA SER A 6 -10.15 -11.15 15.74
C SER A 6 -11.20 -10.48 16.65
N GLN A 7 -10.77 -9.59 17.54
CA GLN A 7 -11.65 -8.81 18.41
C GLN A 7 -12.39 -7.72 17.62
N PHE A 8 -11.67 -7.03 16.74
CA PHE A 8 -12.25 -6.02 15.85
C PHE A 8 -13.32 -6.62 14.95
N LEU A 9 -13.03 -7.75 14.30
CA LEU A 9 -13.98 -8.44 13.43
C LEU A 9 -15.24 -8.90 14.18
N LYS A 10 -15.08 -9.35 15.44
CA LYS A 10 -16.21 -9.77 16.28
C LYS A 10 -17.10 -8.58 16.69
N LEU A 11 -16.53 -7.40 16.90
CA LEU A 11 -17.31 -6.16 17.14
C LEU A 11 -18.01 -5.66 15.88
N GLN A 12 -17.36 -5.74 14.71
CA GLN A 12 -17.98 -5.37 13.44
C GLN A 12 -19.18 -6.27 13.11
N SER A 13 -18.99 -7.58 13.17
CA SER A 13 -20.09 -8.54 12.98
C SER A 13 -21.21 -8.40 14.02
N TYR A 14 -20.89 -7.96 15.25
CA TYR A 14 -21.90 -7.59 16.24
C TYR A 14 -22.71 -6.35 15.80
N LEU A 15 -22.03 -5.32 15.29
CA LEU A 15 -22.66 -4.09 14.78
C LEU A 15 -23.53 -4.35 13.55
N ASP A 16 -23.04 -5.17 12.62
CA ASP A 16 -23.73 -5.56 11.39
C ASP A 16 -24.89 -6.54 11.66
N GLY A 17 -24.94 -7.14 12.84
CA GLY A 17 -26.00 -8.05 13.28
C GLY A 17 -25.83 -9.50 12.83
N GLU A 18 -24.72 -9.82 12.16
CA GLU A 18 -24.38 -11.13 11.58
C GLU A 18 -24.05 -12.22 12.63
N LEU A 19 -23.84 -11.85 13.90
CA LEU A 19 -23.56 -12.81 14.97
C LEU A 19 -24.77 -13.67 15.37
N SER A 20 -24.50 -14.94 15.71
CA SER A 20 -25.50 -15.84 16.30
C SER A 20 -25.92 -15.38 17.70
N ALA A 21 -27.06 -15.87 18.20
CA ALA A 21 -27.57 -15.50 19.52
C ALA A 21 -26.58 -15.81 20.66
N LYS A 22 -25.81 -16.90 20.54
CA LYS A 22 -24.80 -17.28 21.53
C LYS A 22 -23.63 -16.29 21.53
N GLU A 23 -23.13 -15.94 20.34
CA GLU A 23 -22.00 -15.03 20.19
C GLU A 23 -22.36 -13.59 20.60
N LYS A 24 -23.60 -13.16 20.36
CA LYS A 24 -24.09 -11.86 20.84
C LYS A 24 -24.01 -11.74 22.36
N THR A 25 -24.39 -12.79 23.08
CA THR A 25 -24.26 -12.82 24.56
C THR A 25 -22.80 -12.76 25.00
N GLU A 26 -21.91 -13.50 24.34
CA GLU A 26 -20.47 -13.46 24.64
C GLU A 26 -19.88 -12.06 24.42
N VAL A 27 -20.26 -11.38 23.33
CA VAL A 27 -19.81 -10.01 23.05
C VAL A 27 -20.40 -9.03 24.05
N GLN A 28 -21.66 -9.18 24.46
CA GLN A 28 -22.26 -8.35 25.52
C GLN A 28 -21.55 -8.51 26.86
N ASP A 29 -21.23 -9.75 27.25
CA ASP A 29 -20.49 -10.03 28.48
C ASP A 29 -19.06 -9.47 28.43
N TRP A 30 -18.44 -9.46 27.26
CA TRP A 30 -17.13 -8.83 27.04
C TRP A 30 -17.22 -7.30 27.12
N LEU A 31 -18.18 -6.68 26.43
CA LEU A 31 -18.45 -5.23 26.49
C LEU A 31 -18.76 -4.75 27.92
N ALA A 32 -19.39 -5.59 28.75
CA ALA A 32 -19.66 -5.25 30.15
C ALA A 32 -18.39 -5.15 31.01
N LYS A 33 -17.32 -5.85 30.64
CA LYS A 33 -16.07 -5.96 31.42
C LYS A 33 -14.94 -5.11 30.84
N ASP A 34 -14.98 -4.85 29.55
CA ASP A 34 -13.89 -4.23 28.81
C ASP A 34 -14.27 -2.81 28.37
N GLU A 35 -13.50 -1.82 28.84
CA GLU A 35 -13.67 -0.42 28.45
C GLU A 35 -13.17 -0.15 27.03
N GLN A 36 -12.07 -0.79 26.61
CA GLN A 36 -11.50 -0.60 25.27
C GLN A 36 -12.45 -1.14 24.21
N ALA A 37 -13.07 -2.30 24.46
CA ALA A 37 -14.08 -2.86 23.55
C ALA A 37 -15.28 -1.92 23.36
N ARG A 38 -15.72 -1.22 24.43
CA ARG A 38 -16.81 -0.25 24.36
C ARG A 38 -16.42 1.02 23.60
N LEU A 39 -15.20 1.52 23.81
CA LEU A 39 -14.68 2.67 23.07
C LEU A 39 -14.58 2.37 21.56
N LEU A 40 -14.05 1.19 21.21
CA LEU A 40 -13.94 0.74 19.84
C LEU A 40 -15.32 0.57 19.17
N LEU A 41 -16.29 -0.01 19.88
CA LEU A 41 -17.66 -0.11 19.38
C LEU A 41 -18.29 1.27 19.14
N ALA A 42 -18.05 2.23 20.02
CA ALA A 42 -18.53 3.61 19.86
C ALA A 42 -17.88 4.30 18.66
N GLU A 43 -16.58 4.09 18.41
CA GLU A 43 -15.89 4.60 17.22
C GLU A 43 -16.44 3.99 15.93
N LEU A 44 -16.71 2.69 15.91
CA LEU A 44 -17.34 2.01 14.78
C LEU A 44 -18.74 2.57 14.48
N GLN A 45 -19.54 2.79 15.53
CA GLN A 45 -20.87 3.41 15.40
C GLN A 45 -20.79 4.83 14.86
N ASN A 46 -19.85 5.64 15.33
CA ASN A 46 -19.63 7.00 14.85
C ASN A 46 -19.21 6.99 13.37
N THR A 47 -18.33 6.07 12.98
CA THR A 47 -17.87 5.92 11.60
C THR A 47 -19.03 5.51 10.68
N ASN A 48 -19.82 4.50 11.08
CA ASN A 48 -21.01 4.09 10.35
C ASN A 48 -22.01 5.25 10.20
N GLY A 49 -22.27 6.00 11.27
CA GLY A 49 -23.12 7.18 11.24
C GLY A 49 -22.60 8.29 10.32
N ALA A 50 -21.28 8.51 10.28
CA ALA A 50 -20.66 9.46 9.36
C ALA A 50 -20.79 9.03 7.90
N LEU A 51 -20.72 7.72 7.61
CA LEU A 51 -20.86 7.15 6.28
C LEU A 51 -22.30 7.05 5.79
N ALA A 52 -23.29 6.93 6.69
CA ALA A 52 -24.69 6.72 6.34
C ALA A 52 -25.27 7.75 5.35
N GLY A 53 -24.79 9.01 5.39
CA GLY A 53 -25.18 10.06 4.45
C GLY A 53 -24.56 9.96 3.05
N TYR A 54 -23.44 9.24 2.93
CA TYR A 54 -22.69 9.02 1.69
C TYR A 54 -23.02 7.68 1.02
N GLU A 55 -23.63 6.75 1.75
CA GLU A 55 -24.11 5.46 1.23
C GLU A 55 -25.46 5.56 0.52
N ALA A 56 -26.10 6.73 0.55
CA ALA A 56 -27.34 6.97 -0.18
C ALA A 56 -27.09 6.67 -1.67
N GLY A 57 -27.61 5.53 -2.13
CA GLY A 57 -27.30 4.96 -3.43
C GLY A 57 -27.41 6.00 -4.53
N ILE A 58 -26.28 6.34 -5.15
CA ILE A 58 -26.25 7.25 -6.29
C ILE A 58 -27.06 6.59 -7.40
N LYS A 59 -28.25 7.13 -7.66
CA LYS A 59 -29.06 6.71 -8.80
C LYS A 59 -28.40 7.25 -10.06
N LEU A 60 -27.71 6.37 -10.77
CA LEU A 60 -27.24 6.66 -12.11
C LEU A 60 -28.46 6.86 -13.02
N PRO A 61 -28.42 7.84 -13.96
CA PRO A 61 -29.50 8.07 -14.91
C PRO A 61 -29.64 6.95 -15.95
N GLU A 62 -28.67 6.05 -15.99
CA GLU A 62 -28.59 4.92 -16.92
C GLU A 62 -28.65 3.57 -16.20
N SER A 63 -29.00 2.51 -16.92
CA SER A 63 -29.03 1.18 -16.36
C SER A 63 -27.62 0.71 -15.98
N ARG A 64 -27.53 -0.11 -14.93
CA ARG A 64 -26.27 -0.70 -14.45
C ARG A 64 -25.49 -1.40 -15.57
N GLU A 65 -26.19 -2.18 -16.40
CA GLU A 65 -25.60 -2.91 -17.52
C GLU A 65 -25.00 -1.97 -18.58
N PHE A 66 -25.67 -0.85 -18.85
CA PHE A 66 -25.18 0.13 -19.80
C PHE A 66 -23.96 0.91 -19.26
N PHE A 67 -23.96 1.23 -17.96
CA PHE A 67 -22.79 1.82 -17.29
C PHE A 67 -21.57 0.87 -17.35
N TRP A 68 -21.72 -0.39 -16.95
CA TRP A 68 -20.62 -1.35 -16.99
C TRP A 68 -20.12 -1.63 -18.40
N SER A 69 -21.01 -1.67 -19.40
CA SER A 69 -20.61 -1.78 -20.81
C SER A 69 -19.72 -0.62 -21.28
N LYS A 70 -19.97 0.61 -20.81
CA LYS A 70 -19.08 1.75 -21.10
C LYS A 70 -17.71 1.58 -20.49
N ILE A 71 -17.64 1.15 -19.22
CA ILE A 71 -16.38 0.92 -18.51
C ILE A 71 -15.58 -0.18 -19.21
N GLU A 72 -16.20 -1.31 -19.54
CA GLU A 72 -15.57 -2.40 -20.29
C GLU A 72 -14.98 -1.92 -21.61
N ARG A 73 -15.76 -1.16 -22.39
CA ARG A 73 -15.31 -0.61 -23.67
C ARG A 73 -14.13 0.34 -23.52
N GLU A 74 -14.13 1.18 -22.48
CA GLU A 74 -13.04 2.13 -22.25
C GLU A 74 -11.77 1.41 -21.81
N ILE A 75 -11.88 0.39 -20.94
CA ILE A 75 -10.74 -0.46 -20.55
C ILE A 75 -10.16 -1.15 -21.79
N LYS A 76 -11.02 -1.70 -22.66
CA LYS A 76 -10.57 -2.35 -23.90
C LYS A 76 -9.89 -1.37 -24.85
N ARG A 77 -10.41 -0.13 -24.94
CA ARG A 77 -9.81 0.93 -25.74
C ARG A 77 -8.42 1.32 -25.22
N GLU A 78 -8.24 1.42 -23.90
CA GLU A 78 -6.96 1.74 -23.25
C GLU A 78 -5.95 0.59 -23.40
N SER A 79 -6.40 -0.66 -23.37
CA SER A 79 -5.55 -1.83 -23.52
C SER A 79 -5.07 -2.03 -24.96
N GLU A 80 -5.94 -1.75 -25.93
CA GLU A 80 -5.66 -1.83 -27.38
C GLU A 80 -5.01 -0.56 -27.95
N ALA A 81 -4.93 0.54 -27.17
CA ALA A 81 -4.26 1.75 -27.61
C ALA A 81 -2.82 1.42 -28.03
N PRO A 82 -2.45 1.63 -29.31
CA PRO A 82 -1.09 1.38 -29.74
C PRO A 82 -0.18 2.30 -28.95
N VAL A 83 0.83 1.74 -28.29
CA VAL A 83 1.88 2.52 -27.63
C VAL A 83 2.51 3.35 -28.72
N SER A 84 2.11 4.63 -28.80
CA SER A 84 2.61 5.56 -29.79
C SER A 84 4.12 5.60 -29.59
N ARG A 85 4.88 5.00 -30.52
CA ARG A 85 6.33 5.07 -30.52
C ARG A 85 6.67 6.53 -30.70
N ALA A 86 7.01 7.20 -29.60
CA ALA A 86 7.55 8.54 -29.65
C ALA A 86 8.71 8.55 -30.67
N PRO A 87 8.75 9.52 -31.60
CA PRO A 87 9.83 9.59 -32.56
C PRO A 87 11.15 9.67 -31.81
N PHE A 88 12.16 8.92 -32.28
CA PHE A 88 13.48 8.92 -31.67
C PHE A 88 14.05 10.35 -31.66
N SER A 89 14.06 10.97 -30.48
CA SER A 89 14.64 12.30 -30.29
C SER A 89 16.11 12.14 -29.93
N LEU A 90 16.98 12.42 -30.89
CA LEU A 90 18.44 12.50 -30.68
C LEU A 90 18.80 13.45 -29.52
N VAL A 91 18.03 14.53 -29.36
CA VAL A 91 18.21 15.49 -28.26
C VAL A 91 17.96 14.84 -26.90
N ALA A 92 16.88 14.05 -26.77
CA ALA A 92 16.57 13.34 -25.51
C ALA A 92 17.60 12.24 -25.20
N TRP A 93 18.13 11.58 -26.23
CA TRP A 93 19.21 10.60 -26.09
C TRP A 93 20.53 11.25 -25.60
N ILE A 94 20.91 12.40 -26.19
CA ILE A 94 22.09 13.17 -25.78
C ILE A 94 21.93 13.70 -24.34
N GLN A 95 20.77 14.27 -24.00
CA GLN A 95 20.50 14.76 -22.63
C GLN A 95 20.60 13.64 -21.59
N ARG A 96 20.10 12.44 -21.90
CA ARG A 96 20.18 11.28 -21.00
C ARG A 96 21.61 10.83 -20.68
N HIS A 97 22.57 11.12 -21.55
CA HIS A 97 23.99 10.79 -21.32
C HIS A 97 24.82 11.96 -20.78
N LEU A 98 24.44 13.22 -21.02
CA LEU A 98 25.17 14.39 -20.50
C LEU A 98 24.76 14.79 -19.07
N VAL A 99 23.53 14.50 -18.65
CA VAL A 99 23.06 14.76 -17.27
C VAL A 99 23.90 14.04 -16.21
N PRO A 100 24.22 12.73 -16.29
CA PRO A 100 25.05 12.08 -15.27
C PRO A 100 26.48 12.63 -15.18
N VAL A 101 27.03 13.17 -16.28
CA VAL A 101 28.36 13.79 -16.30
C VAL A 101 28.35 15.15 -15.60
N SER A 102 27.27 15.92 -15.76
CA SER A 102 27.12 17.21 -15.07
C SER A 102 26.96 17.06 -13.56
N GLY A 103 26.24 16.03 -13.10
CA GLY A 103 26.05 15.74 -11.67
C GLY A 103 27.36 15.40 -10.96
N ALA A 104 28.21 14.59 -11.57
CA ALA A 104 29.53 14.27 -11.01
C ALA A 104 30.45 15.50 -10.92
N ALA A 105 30.44 16.37 -11.94
CA ALA A 105 31.22 17.60 -11.91
C ALA A 105 30.76 18.58 -10.81
N VAL A 106 29.44 18.73 -10.64
CA VAL A 106 28.86 19.58 -9.58
C VAL A 106 29.12 18.97 -8.20
N ALA A 107 28.99 17.65 -8.03
CA ALA A 107 29.30 16.98 -6.77
C ALA A 107 30.78 17.07 -6.41
N CYS A 108 31.68 16.93 -7.38
CA CYS A 108 33.12 17.14 -7.17
C CYS A 108 33.43 18.58 -6.79
N LEU A 109 32.83 19.56 -7.47
CA LEU A 109 32.97 20.98 -7.13
C LEU A 109 32.40 21.30 -5.74
N ALA A 110 31.23 20.77 -5.40
CA ALA A 110 30.60 20.94 -4.10
C ALA A 110 31.41 20.27 -2.99
N LEU A 111 31.93 19.05 -3.22
CA LEU A 111 32.84 18.36 -2.29
C LEU A 111 34.12 19.17 -2.07
N LEU A 112 34.71 19.70 -3.14
CA LEU A 112 35.87 20.59 -3.05
C LEU A 112 35.52 21.84 -2.23
N LEU A 113 34.34 22.43 -2.43
CA LEU A 113 33.90 23.60 -1.69
C LEU A 113 33.63 23.31 -0.21
N VAL A 114 33.03 22.15 0.10
CA VAL A 114 32.75 21.68 1.47
C VAL A 114 34.05 21.38 2.22
N LEU A 115 35.05 20.80 1.55
CA LEU A 115 36.38 20.57 2.13
C LEU A 115 37.13 21.89 2.42
N GLN A 116 36.89 22.94 1.64
CA GLN A 116 37.50 24.26 1.85
C GLN A 116 36.78 25.08 2.95
N PHE A 117 35.51 24.79 3.25
CA PHE A 117 34.67 25.56 4.16
C PHE A 117 33.92 24.67 5.16
N SER A 118 34.59 23.76 5.88
CA SER A 118 33.94 22.98 6.95
C SER A 118 34.04 23.67 8.31
N PRO A 119 33.03 24.44 8.78
CA PRO A 119 32.68 24.48 10.19
C PRO A 119 31.84 23.25 10.52
N THR A 120 32.20 22.60 11.61
CA THR A 120 31.50 21.48 12.25
C THR A 120 30.01 21.79 12.46
N GLY A 121 29.13 20.94 11.94
CA GLY A 121 27.69 21.10 12.13
C GLY A 121 26.89 19.92 11.58
N ASN A 122 26.56 18.98 12.47
CA ASN A 122 25.65 17.87 12.25
C ASN A 122 24.27 18.36 11.77
N GLN A 123 23.67 17.62 10.82
CA GLN A 123 22.29 17.11 10.82
C GLN A 123 21.87 16.73 9.39
N THR A 124 22.02 15.46 9.03
CA THR A 124 21.27 14.85 7.93
C THR A 124 19.93 14.38 8.49
N GLY A 125 18.86 15.04 8.06
CA GLY A 125 17.49 14.61 8.36
C GLY A 125 17.20 13.27 7.70
N GLU A 126 17.02 12.27 8.54
CA GLU A 126 16.41 10.99 8.17
C GLU A 126 14.90 11.22 8.18
N ILE A 127 14.27 11.27 7.00
CA ILE A 127 12.82 11.06 6.92
C ILE A 127 12.66 9.55 6.83
N GLU A 128 12.70 8.92 8.01
CA GLU A 128 12.40 7.52 8.19
C GLU A 128 10.88 7.35 8.08
N LEU A 129 10.39 7.06 6.88
CA LEU A 129 9.07 6.44 6.71
C LEU A 129 9.26 4.93 6.53
N SER A 130 9.94 4.31 7.50
CA SER A 130 9.98 2.86 7.63
C SER A 130 8.94 2.48 8.67
N SER A 131 7.72 2.16 8.25
CA SER A 131 6.84 1.35 9.11
C SER A 131 7.50 -0.04 9.15
N ASN A 132 8.37 -0.24 10.13
CA ASN A 132 9.32 -1.36 10.20
C ASN A 132 8.61 -2.73 10.15
N ASP A 133 7.34 -2.75 10.54
CA ASP A 133 6.52 -3.94 10.71
C ASP A 133 5.80 -4.40 9.43
N MET A 134 5.73 -3.58 8.36
CA MET A 134 5.02 -3.97 7.13
C MET A 134 5.98 -4.08 5.93
N GLY A 135 5.97 -5.23 5.27
CA GLY A 135 6.70 -5.51 4.04
C GLY A 135 5.83 -5.29 2.81
N VAL A 136 6.45 -4.79 1.73
CA VAL A 136 5.82 -4.67 0.42
C VAL A 136 6.63 -5.46 -0.61
N ALA A 137 6.00 -6.42 -1.27
CA ALA A 137 6.58 -7.10 -2.42
C ALA A 137 5.79 -6.69 -3.68
N THR A 138 6.48 -6.09 -4.65
CA THR A 138 5.89 -5.72 -5.94
C THR A 138 6.40 -6.65 -7.03
N TYR A 139 5.50 -7.42 -7.62
CA TYR A 139 5.75 -8.17 -8.84
C TYR A 139 5.13 -7.42 -10.02
N ARG A 140 5.89 -7.22 -11.09
CA ARG A 140 5.41 -6.56 -12.29
C ARG A 140 5.68 -7.42 -13.51
N ASP A 141 4.62 -7.81 -14.18
CA ASP A 141 4.68 -8.42 -15.50
C ASP A 141 4.52 -7.34 -16.57
N GLN A 142 5.55 -7.16 -17.39
CA GLN A 142 5.53 -6.16 -18.46
C GLN A 142 4.79 -6.63 -19.72
N GLN A 143 4.62 -7.94 -19.91
CA GLN A 143 3.92 -8.48 -21.08
C GLN A 143 2.41 -8.38 -20.89
N GLU A 144 1.93 -8.78 -19.70
CA GLU A 144 0.50 -8.74 -19.35
C GLU A 144 0.05 -7.39 -18.75
N LYS A 145 0.95 -6.41 -18.66
CA LYS A 145 0.74 -5.11 -17.98
C LYS A 145 0.19 -5.26 -16.54
N LEU A 146 0.43 -6.38 -15.88
CA LEU A 146 -0.05 -6.67 -14.53
C LEU A 146 0.97 -6.17 -13.50
N THR A 147 0.48 -5.43 -12.50
CA THR A 147 1.28 -5.09 -11.32
C THR A 147 0.59 -5.67 -10.09
N MET A 148 1.26 -6.61 -9.44
CA MET A 148 0.80 -7.26 -8.23
C MET A 148 1.58 -6.69 -7.05
N VAL A 149 0.86 -6.12 -6.09
CA VAL A 149 1.44 -5.54 -4.87
C VAL A 149 0.94 -6.35 -3.69
N TRP A 150 1.85 -7.02 -3.01
CA TRP A 150 1.58 -7.78 -1.79
C TRP A 150 2.05 -6.96 -0.60
N LEU A 151 1.14 -6.72 0.34
CA LEU A 151 1.42 -6.14 1.64
C LEU A 151 1.38 -7.29 2.65
N TYR A 152 2.41 -7.42 3.47
CA TYR A 152 2.48 -8.47 4.49
C TYR A 152 3.05 -7.90 5.78
N ASP A 153 2.56 -8.41 6.91
CA ASP A 153 3.14 -8.12 8.22
C ASP A 153 4.43 -8.95 8.40
N LYS A 154 5.52 -8.28 8.75
CA LYS A 154 6.81 -8.92 9.01
C LYS A 154 6.88 -9.54 10.41
N SER A 155 5.98 -9.18 11.32
CA SER A 155 5.94 -9.75 12.67
C SER A 155 5.40 -11.18 12.70
N ASP A 156 4.72 -11.61 11.63
CA ASP A 156 4.07 -12.92 11.51
C ASP A 156 4.81 -13.89 10.56
N SER A 157 6.10 -13.63 10.27
CA SER A 157 6.88 -14.42 9.31
C SER A 157 7.38 -15.75 9.90
N GLU A 158 6.50 -16.75 9.98
CA GLU A 158 6.85 -18.18 10.12
C GLU A 158 7.44 -18.77 8.81
N PHE A 159 7.59 -17.95 7.75
CA PHE A 159 7.96 -18.39 6.41
C PHE A 159 9.44 -18.17 6.00
N THR A 160 10.31 -17.71 6.90
CA THR A 160 11.72 -17.37 6.56
C THR A 160 12.78 -18.17 7.33
N ASP A 161 12.54 -19.45 7.63
CA ASP A 161 13.60 -20.32 8.19
C ASP A 161 13.72 -21.69 7.51
N SER A 162 13.43 -21.79 6.21
CA SER A 162 13.69 -23.01 5.45
C SER A 162 14.31 -22.77 4.08
N GLN A 163 15.35 -21.92 4.02
CA GLN A 163 16.31 -22.02 2.91
C GLN A 163 17.68 -21.48 3.28
N SER A 164 18.39 -22.22 4.12
CA SER A 164 19.84 -22.12 4.29
C SER A 164 20.43 -23.51 4.51
N ALA A 165 20.17 -24.40 3.55
CA ALA A 165 20.89 -25.64 3.37
C ALA A 165 20.87 -25.95 1.87
N ASP A 166 21.93 -25.60 1.15
CA ASP A 166 22.87 -26.60 0.64
C ASP A 166 23.97 -25.91 -0.17
N SER A 167 25.18 -25.99 0.34
CA SER A 167 26.40 -25.57 -0.34
C SER A 167 26.75 -26.61 -1.41
N VAL A 168 26.50 -26.30 -2.67
CA VAL A 168 26.96 -27.15 -3.79
C VAL A 168 28.47 -26.96 -3.96
N GLN A 169 29.20 -27.98 -3.53
CA GLN A 169 30.63 -28.19 -3.77
C GLN A 169 30.81 -28.72 -5.21
N THR A 170 31.46 -27.95 -6.09
CA THR A 170 31.94 -28.46 -7.38
C THR A 170 33.45 -28.62 -7.35
N GLN A 171 33.86 -29.87 -7.53
CA GLN A 171 35.23 -30.33 -7.79
C GLN A 171 35.63 -30.01 -9.24
#